data_AF-A0A2N2Z6M4-F1
#
_entry.id   AF-A0A2N2Z6M4-F1
#
_cell.length_a   1.000
_cell.length_b   1.000
_cell.length_c   1.000
_cell.angle_alpha   90.00
_cell.angle_beta   90.00
_cell.angle_gamma   90.00
#
_symmetry.space_group_name_H-M   'P 1'
#
loop_
_entity.id
_entity.type
_entity.pdbx_description
1 polymer ?
#
loop_
_entity_poly.entity_id
_entity_poly.type
_entity_poly.pdbx_seq_one_letter_code
_entity_poly.pdbx_strand_id
1 'polypeptide(L)'
;MRDFKWFRLSAMLLFAAVAFSCNKDEEEDTGLYMSGSLTANIPSHVIKGQELTFTASGITNPTDSLTYKWVTEHFSVDSIFGISVTLNAPDSLGDYTVSLYVKHPRYSNKYLTFPMTVIDPASAESFSGVVKGDKFITDARDGRKYYYSTIGNYDWMVENLNWKGSGKPYKNVPALGEVYGRLYSYNDAKTACPEGWELPSNDAWSNLATVANGGIPVLFDNIWTGIGSKLTVNAKLNSEGIWKYSPVNKQLNYFNWNALPGGNVLGNYRSYINMGQYGAWWSATEKDSNNAYYRYIYFDSADFPYNYTDKNNFGASVRCVRTSAGI
;
A
#
# COMPACT_ATOMS: atom_id res chain seq x y z
N MET A 1 55.49 9.14 -27.04
CA MET A 1 56.62 9.80 -26.35
C MET A 1 56.31 11.28 -26.24
N ARG A 2 56.52 11.81 -25.02
CA ARG A 2 56.54 13.21 -24.55
C ARG A 2 56.78 14.27 -25.64
N ASP A 3 55.91 15.29 -25.70
CA ASP A 3 56.10 16.69 -25.24
C ASP A 3 57.18 17.48 -26.02
N PHE A 4 57.10 18.78 -26.34
CA PHE A 4 56.60 19.92 -25.57
C PHE A 4 56.30 21.14 -26.49
N LYS A 5 55.54 22.05 -25.91
CA LYS A 5 54.87 23.28 -26.38
C LYS A 5 55.77 24.47 -26.80
N TRP A 6 55.15 25.47 -27.47
CA TRP A 6 55.13 26.95 -27.19
C TRP A 6 54.69 27.70 -28.48
N PHE A 7 53.99 28.85 -28.53
CA PHE A 7 53.46 29.85 -27.60
C PHE A 7 52.48 30.72 -28.43
N ARG A 8 51.36 31.22 -27.87
CA ARG A 8 50.73 32.47 -28.34
C ARG A 8 50.12 33.22 -27.17
N LEU A 9 50.59 34.46 -27.00
CA LEU A 9 50.09 35.48 -26.07
C LEU A 9 48.64 35.85 -26.40
N SER A 10 47.88 36.15 -25.36
CA SER A 10 46.80 37.13 -25.43
C SER A 10 46.71 37.88 -24.10
N ALA A 11 46.87 39.18 -24.18
CA ALA A 11 46.63 40.12 -23.10
C ALA A 11 45.12 40.34 -22.95
N MET A 12 44.61 40.31 -21.72
CA MET A 12 43.30 40.88 -21.38
C MET A 12 43.34 41.57 -20.01
N LEU A 13 42.61 42.68 -19.95
CA LEU A 13 42.64 43.73 -18.96
C LEU A 13 42.25 43.28 -17.55
N LEU A 14 42.95 43.79 -16.53
CA LEU A 14 42.47 43.81 -15.14
C LEU A 14 41.39 44.89 -14.98
N PHE A 15 40.16 44.47 -14.70
CA PHE A 15 39.18 45.33 -14.03
C PHE A 15 39.31 45.10 -12.51
N ALA A 16 39.64 46.15 -11.77
CA ALA A 16 39.60 46.14 -10.31
C ALA A 16 38.14 46.12 -9.84
N ALA A 17 37.66 44.97 -9.40
CA ALA A 17 36.39 44.87 -8.69
C ALA A 17 36.62 45.26 -7.22
N VAL A 18 36.13 46.43 -6.83
CA VAL A 18 36.06 46.84 -5.43
C VAL A 18 34.94 46.02 -4.78
N ALA A 19 35.32 44.99 -4.01
CA ALA A 19 34.37 44.24 -3.22
C ALA A 19 33.87 45.12 -2.07
N PHE A 20 32.64 45.63 -2.20
CA PHE A 20 31.88 46.08 -1.04
C PHE A 20 31.57 44.84 -0.19
N SER A 21 32.38 44.62 0.83
CA SER A 21 32.04 43.73 1.94
C SER A 21 30.85 44.34 2.67
N CYS A 22 29.64 43.92 2.29
CA CYS A 22 28.50 44.03 3.20
C CYS A 22 28.77 43.05 4.34
N ASN A 23 29.35 43.54 5.44
CA ASN A 23 29.25 42.84 6.72
C ASN A 23 27.76 42.79 7.06
N LYS A 24 27.09 41.70 6.70
CA LYS A 24 25.92 41.27 7.44
C LYS A 24 26.49 40.75 8.75
N ASP A 25 26.26 41.48 9.82
CA ASP A 25 26.42 40.95 11.16
C ASP A 25 25.58 39.66 11.22
N GLU A 26 26.25 38.51 11.31
CA GLU A 26 25.58 37.25 11.62
C GLU A 26 25.08 37.39 13.06
N GLU A 27 23.81 37.74 13.24
CA GLU A 27 23.15 37.57 14.52
C GLU A 27 23.28 36.10 14.91
N GLU A 28 24.10 35.80 15.92
CA GLU A 28 24.17 34.47 16.50
C GLU A 28 22.76 34.07 16.94
N ASP A 29 22.22 33.04 16.30
CA ASP A 29 20.93 32.45 16.63
C ASP A 29 21.01 31.81 18.03
N THR A 30 20.67 32.62 19.04
CA THR A 30 20.63 32.22 20.46
C THR A 30 19.37 31.39 20.81
N GLY A 31 18.57 30.99 19.80
CA GLY A 31 17.35 30.22 20.00
C GLY A 31 17.62 28.81 20.55
N LEU A 32 16.87 28.42 21.58
CA LEU A 32 16.89 27.02 22.05
C LEU A 32 15.99 26.16 21.15
N TYR A 33 16.54 25.07 20.63
CA TYR A 33 15.83 24.15 19.73
C TYR A 33 15.56 22.80 20.39
N MET A 34 14.37 22.25 20.17
CA MET A 34 14.03 20.92 20.70
C MET A 34 14.89 19.85 20.00
N SER A 35 15.52 18.97 20.77
CA SER A 35 16.28 17.83 20.25
C SER A 35 15.36 16.60 20.04
N GLY A 36 15.82 15.68 19.19
CA GLY A 36 15.05 14.49 18.80
C GLY A 36 14.14 14.73 17.58
N SER A 37 13.60 13.65 17.02
CA SER A 37 12.70 13.69 15.86
C SER A 37 11.26 13.51 16.33
N LEU A 38 10.43 14.54 16.18
CA LEU A 38 9.01 14.42 16.49
C LEU A 38 8.40 13.36 15.57
N THR A 39 7.60 12.46 16.13
CA THR A 39 6.86 11.42 15.39
C THR A 39 5.50 11.19 16.03
N ALA A 40 4.58 10.56 15.30
CA ALA A 40 3.29 10.12 15.83
C ALA A 40 2.78 8.86 15.11
N ASN A 41 1.93 8.09 15.79
CA ASN A 41 1.26 6.89 15.25
C ASN A 41 -0.05 7.25 14.53
N ILE A 42 0.01 8.07 13.47
CA ILE A 42 -1.19 8.46 12.72
C ILE A 42 -1.37 7.54 11.50
N PRO A 43 -2.48 6.78 11.39
CA PRO A 43 -2.74 5.95 10.21
C PRO A 43 -3.11 6.83 9.01
N SER A 44 -2.76 6.38 7.80
CA SER A 44 -3.13 7.12 6.57
C SER A 44 -4.60 6.94 6.19
N HIS A 45 -5.25 5.86 6.64
CA HIS A 45 -6.66 5.59 6.38
C HIS A 45 -7.34 5.06 7.64
N VAL A 46 -8.58 5.46 7.85
CA VAL A 46 -9.41 5.02 8.99
C VAL A 46 -10.82 4.72 8.53
N ILE A 47 -11.53 3.88 9.28
CA ILE A 47 -12.96 3.66 9.06
C ILE A 47 -13.73 4.84 9.67
N LYS A 48 -14.80 5.30 9.01
CA LYS A 48 -15.66 6.37 9.55
C LYS A 48 -16.15 6.04 10.96
N GLY A 49 -16.18 7.04 11.84
CA GLY A 49 -16.60 6.87 13.24
C GLY A 49 -15.71 5.96 14.11
N GLN A 50 -14.60 5.43 13.58
CA GLN A 50 -13.69 4.55 14.32
C GLN A 50 -13.04 5.29 15.49
N GLU A 51 -12.98 4.66 16.67
CA GLU A 51 -12.16 5.15 17.79
C GLU A 51 -10.66 4.99 17.50
N LEU A 52 -9.90 6.04 17.78
CA LEU A 52 -8.47 6.15 17.47
C LEU A 52 -7.71 6.65 18.69
N THR A 53 -6.51 6.10 18.91
CA THR A 53 -5.55 6.60 19.90
C THR A 53 -4.32 7.18 19.22
N PHE A 54 -4.16 8.50 19.26
CA PHE A 54 -2.99 9.21 18.74
C PHE A 54 -2.00 9.45 19.86
N THR A 55 -0.71 9.24 19.57
CA THR A 55 0.40 9.32 20.51
C THR A 55 1.60 9.96 19.83
N ALA A 56 2.10 11.03 20.42
CA ALA A 56 3.31 11.72 19.99
C ALA A 56 4.54 11.13 20.69
N SER A 57 5.68 11.09 20.00
CA SER A 57 6.94 10.65 20.60
C SER A 57 8.18 11.26 19.93
N GLY A 58 9.36 10.98 20.48
CA GLY A 58 10.64 11.22 19.82
C GLY A 58 11.32 12.57 20.09
N ILE A 59 10.67 13.49 20.84
CA ILE A 59 11.37 14.63 21.45
C ILE A 59 12.18 14.12 22.64
N THR A 60 13.47 14.45 22.69
CA THR A 60 14.39 13.99 23.74
C THR A 60 14.87 15.11 24.65
N ASN A 61 14.76 16.38 24.23
CA ASN A 61 15.08 17.55 25.03
C ASN A 61 14.28 18.76 24.51
N PRO A 62 13.63 19.57 25.36
CA PRO A 62 13.49 19.40 26.81
C PRO A 62 12.62 18.18 27.15
N THR A 63 12.73 17.67 28.39
CA THR A 63 11.89 16.57 28.90
C THR A 63 10.75 17.04 29.79
N ASP A 64 10.77 18.32 30.19
CA ASP A 64 9.76 18.99 30.99
C ASP A 64 8.98 20.02 30.16
N SER A 65 7.84 20.47 30.71
CA SER A 65 7.10 21.65 30.21
C SER A 65 6.68 21.61 28.73
N LEU A 66 6.66 20.43 28.12
CA LEU A 66 6.17 20.22 26.76
C LEU A 66 4.64 20.19 26.74
N THR A 67 4.05 21.00 25.87
CA THR A 67 2.61 20.97 25.60
C THR A 67 2.35 20.37 24.22
N TYR A 68 1.57 19.30 24.18
CA TYR A 68 1.16 18.62 22.95
C TYR A 68 -0.29 18.99 22.65
N LYS A 69 -0.52 19.64 21.50
CA LYS A 69 -1.85 19.99 21.00
C LYS A 69 -2.08 19.29 19.67
N TRP A 70 -3.16 18.51 19.61
CA TRP A 70 -3.68 17.95 18.38
C TRP A 70 -4.76 18.88 17.83
N VAL A 71 -4.77 19.06 16.51
CA VAL A 71 -5.83 19.73 15.75
C VAL A 71 -6.37 18.71 14.75
N THR A 72 -7.66 18.42 14.90
CA THR A 72 -8.38 17.28 14.31
C THR A 72 -9.77 17.75 13.88
N GLU A 73 -9.81 18.76 12.99
CA GLU A 73 -11.06 19.36 12.53
C GLU A 73 -12.05 18.31 11.99
N HIS A 74 -13.30 18.38 12.45
CA HIS A 74 -14.42 17.48 12.11
C HIS A 74 -14.33 16.05 12.66
N PHE A 75 -13.33 15.75 13.49
CA PHE A 75 -13.36 14.54 14.32
C PHE A 75 -14.34 14.75 15.49
N SER A 76 -14.44 13.78 16.41
CA SER A 76 -15.27 13.96 17.62
C SER A 76 -14.87 15.16 18.49
N VAL A 77 -13.61 15.62 18.37
CA VAL A 77 -13.08 16.83 19.00
C VAL A 77 -12.16 17.55 18.01
N ASP A 78 -12.36 18.83 17.77
CA ASP A 78 -11.53 19.60 16.81
C ASP A 78 -10.12 19.90 17.33
N SER A 79 -9.94 19.88 18.65
CA SER A 79 -8.64 20.00 19.28
C SER A 79 -8.60 19.37 20.66
N ILE A 80 -7.49 18.70 20.95
CA ILE A 80 -7.28 18.03 22.23
C ILE A 80 -5.80 18.11 22.64
N PHE A 81 -5.57 18.24 23.94
CA PHE A 81 -4.23 18.28 24.51
C PHE A 81 -3.85 16.94 25.12
N GLY A 82 -2.58 16.58 25.00
CA GLY A 82 -2.04 15.36 25.59
C GLY A 82 -0.99 14.72 24.70
N ILE A 83 -0.02 14.05 25.32
CA ILE A 83 0.96 13.24 24.58
C ILE A 83 0.28 12.05 23.89
N SER A 84 -0.75 11.49 24.53
CA SER A 84 -1.62 10.44 24.01
C SER A 84 -3.08 10.86 24.20
N VAL A 85 -3.88 10.79 23.14
CA VAL A 85 -5.27 11.24 23.10
C VAL A 85 -6.14 10.22 22.39
N THR A 86 -7.39 10.09 22.82
CA THR A 86 -8.39 9.22 22.18
C THR A 86 -9.55 10.05 21.66
N LEU A 87 -9.99 9.74 20.44
CA LEU A 87 -11.02 10.47 19.69
C LEU A 87 -11.58 9.58 18.58
N ASN A 88 -12.73 9.94 18.02
CA ASN A 88 -13.34 9.20 16.91
C ASN A 88 -13.10 9.90 15.58
N ALA A 89 -12.88 9.10 14.53
CA ALA A 89 -12.83 9.57 13.15
C ALA A 89 -14.16 10.27 12.76
N PRO A 90 -14.12 11.20 11.79
CA PRO A 90 -15.33 11.80 11.23
C PRO A 90 -16.31 10.74 10.69
N ASP A 91 -17.61 11.07 10.71
CA ASP A 91 -18.65 10.25 10.06
C ASP A 91 -18.72 10.48 8.54
N SER A 92 -18.19 11.62 8.08
CA SER A 92 -18.12 11.96 6.66
C SER A 92 -16.88 11.33 6.01
N LEU A 93 -17.05 10.83 4.79
CA LEU A 93 -15.97 10.29 3.97
C LEU A 93 -15.13 11.43 3.37
N GLY A 94 -13.85 11.19 3.15
CA GLY A 94 -12.98 12.13 2.45
C GLY A 94 -11.59 12.25 3.06
N ASP A 95 -10.87 13.27 2.61
CA ASP A 95 -9.51 13.56 3.07
C ASP A 95 -9.52 14.60 4.19
N TYR A 96 -8.72 14.33 5.20
CA TYR A 96 -8.55 15.11 6.42
C TYR A 96 -7.07 15.33 6.71
N THR A 97 -6.77 16.32 7.55
CA THR A 97 -5.42 16.57 8.03
C THR A 97 -5.43 16.61 9.55
N VAL A 98 -4.60 15.76 10.17
CA VAL A 98 -4.31 15.81 11.60
C VAL A 98 -3.04 16.61 11.79
N SER A 99 -3.06 17.63 12.65
CA SER A 99 -1.88 18.42 12.97
C SER A 99 -1.48 18.25 14.43
N LEU A 100 -0.20 18.04 14.69
CA LEU A 100 0.40 17.97 16.01
C LEU A 100 1.29 19.19 16.21
N TYR A 101 1.04 19.95 17.27
CA TYR A 101 1.88 21.06 17.72
C TYR A 101 2.50 20.73 19.07
N VAL A 102 3.82 20.82 19.15
CA VAL A 102 4.59 20.67 20.39
C VAL A 102 5.21 22.01 20.74
N LYS A 103 4.80 22.56 21.88
CA LYS A 103 5.23 23.87 22.37
C LYS A 103 6.01 23.75 23.67
N HIS A 104 6.90 24.70 23.88
CA HIS A 104 7.62 24.88 25.13
C HIS A 104 7.93 26.37 25.36
N PRO A 105 7.93 26.89 26.61
CA PRO A 105 8.10 28.32 26.86
C PRO A 105 9.43 28.92 26.39
N ARG A 106 10.50 28.12 26.43
CA ARG A 106 11.88 28.56 26.10
C ARG A 106 12.42 28.05 24.77
N TYR A 107 11.76 27.07 24.15
CA TYR A 107 12.30 26.37 22.98
C TYR A 107 11.39 26.60 21.78
N SER A 108 11.98 26.72 20.61
CA SER A 108 11.25 26.81 19.34
C SER A 108 10.27 25.64 19.18
N ASN A 109 9.05 25.96 18.77
CA ASN A 109 7.97 24.97 18.61
C ASN A 109 8.30 23.97 17.49
N LYS A 110 7.78 22.75 17.62
CA LYS A 110 7.75 21.75 16.53
C LYS A 110 6.32 21.47 16.12
N TYR A 111 6.12 21.14 14.86
CA TYR A 111 4.83 20.71 14.36
C TYR A 111 4.98 19.62 13.29
N LEU A 112 3.95 18.78 13.15
CA LEU A 112 3.81 17.80 12.08
C LEU A 112 2.36 17.79 11.59
N THR A 113 2.19 17.50 10.31
CA THR A 113 0.88 17.28 9.70
C THR A 113 0.83 15.88 9.09
N PHE A 114 -0.33 15.25 9.21
CA PHE A 114 -0.56 13.89 8.77
C PHE A 114 -1.83 13.87 7.91
N PRO A 115 -1.73 13.63 6.59
CA PRO A 115 -2.90 13.40 5.78
C PRO A 115 -3.55 12.07 6.17
N MET A 116 -4.87 12.05 6.20
CA MET A 116 -5.68 10.87 6.53
C MET A 116 -6.91 10.82 5.64
N THR A 117 -7.25 9.64 5.13
CA THR A 117 -8.50 9.43 4.39
C THR A 117 -9.48 8.61 5.24
N VAL A 118 -10.70 9.11 5.39
CA VAL A 118 -11.81 8.41 6.05
C VAL A 118 -12.60 7.64 5.01
N ILE A 119 -12.78 6.34 5.23
CA ILE A 119 -13.42 5.41 4.30
C ILE A 119 -14.50 4.56 4.98
N ASP A 120 -15.36 3.93 4.19
CA ASP A 120 -16.36 2.97 4.63
C ASP A 120 -16.46 1.81 3.61
N PRO A 121 -15.58 0.79 3.72
CA PRO A 121 -15.50 -0.29 2.74
C PRO A 121 -16.78 -1.12 2.59
N ALA A 122 -17.74 -0.98 3.51
CA ALA A 122 -19.05 -1.63 3.44
C ALA A 122 -20.08 -0.82 2.63
N SER A 123 -19.83 0.48 2.39
CA SER A 123 -20.70 1.38 1.62
C SER A 123 -20.20 1.55 0.19
N ALA A 124 -21.12 1.46 -0.78
CA ALA A 124 -20.82 1.73 -2.18
C ALA A 124 -20.44 3.20 -2.47
N GLU A 125 -20.78 4.13 -1.58
CA GLU A 125 -20.33 5.53 -1.68
C GLU A 125 -18.82 5.66 -1.47
N SER A 126 -18.25 4.79 -0.64
CA SER A 126 -16.82 4.75 -0.37
C SER A 126 -16.11 3.72 -1.24
N PHE A 127 -16.51 2.44 -1.19
CA PHE A 127 -15.84 1.38 -1.95
C PHE A 127 -16.77 0.71 -2.95
N SER A 128 -16.46 0.85 -4.24
CA SER A 128 -17.34 0.46 -5.34
C SER A 128 -16.60 -0.25 -6.47
N GLY A 129 -17.35 -0.85 -7.41
CA GLY A 129 -16.85 -1.45 -8.65
C GLY A 129 -16.42 -2.92 -8.54
N VAL A 130 -16.09 -3.41 -7.34
CA VAL A 130 -15.89 -4.85 -7.09
C VAL A 130 -17.19 -5.61 -7.33
N VAL A 131 -17.13 -6.68 -8.12
CA VAL A 131 -18.30 -7.52 -8.43
C VAL A 131 -18.30 -8.76 -7.55
N LYS A 132 -19.36 -8.94 -6.76
CA LYS A 132 -19.58 -10.13 -5.92
C LYS A 132 -20.81 -10.87 -6.46
N GLY A 133 -20.70 -12.18 -6.62
CA GLY A 133 -21.85 -13.04 -6.90
C GLY A 133 -22.59 -13.46 -5.62
N ASP A 134 -23.49 -14.43 -5.73
CA ASP A 134 -24.28 -14.92 -4.59
C ASP A 134 -23.57 -16.02 -3.78
N LYS A 135 -22.51 -16.60 -4.36
CA LYS A 135 -21.75 -17.67 -3.74
C LYS A 135 -20.70 -17.11 -2.80
N PHE A 136 -20.74 -17.53 -1.54
CA PHE A 136 -19.73 -17.22 -0.54
C PHE A 136 -19.52 -18.37 0.44
N ILE A 137 -18.38 -18.35 1.12
CA ILE A 137 -18.16 -19.09 2.36
C ILE A 137 -18.04 -18.11 3.52
N THR A 138 -18.31 -18.57 4.73
CA THR A 138 -17.94 -17.84 5.94
C THR A 138 -16.71 -18.53 6.52
N ASP A 139 -15.60 -17.81 6.64
CA ASP A 139 -14.39 -18.33 7.25
C ASP A 139 -14.63 -18.51 8.75
N ALA A 140 -14.61 -19.76 9.22
CA ALA A 140 -14.89 -20.09 10.62
C ALA A 140 -13.86 -19.48 11.60
N ARG A 141 -12.69 -19.05 11.10
CA ARG A 141 -11.59 -18.54 11.94
C ARG A 141 -11.80 -17.08 12.34
N ASP A 142 -12.55 -16.29 11.55
CA ASP A 142 -12.77 -14.86 11.81
C ASP A 142 -14.18 -14.35 11.49
N GLY A 143 -15.08 -15.22 11.02
CA GLY A 143 -16.47 -14.88 10.68
C GLY A 143 -16.62 -14.08 9.39
N ARG A 144 -15.53 -13.84 8.63
CA ARG A 144 -15.59 -13.07 7.40
C ARG A 144 -16.21 -13.87 6.26
N LYS A 145 -17.06 -13.21 5.47
CA LYS A 145 -17.57 -13.78 4.22
C LYS A 145 -16.58 -13.57 3.08
N TYR A 146 -16.18 -14.65 2.43
CA TYR A 146 -15.41 -14.63 1.19
C TYR A 146 -16.27 -15.13 0.03
N TYR A 147 -16.55 -14.22 -0.90
CA TYR A 147 -17.29 -14.52 -2.11
C TYR A 147 -16.40 -15.22 -3.12
N TYR A 148 -16.98 -16.08 -3.95
CA TYR A 148 -16.24 -16.82 -4.97
C TYR A 148 -17.00 -16.96 -6.29
N SER A 149 -16.25 -17.11 -7.37
CA SER A 149 -16.75 -17.35 -8.73
C SER A 149 -16.11 -18.60 -9.30
N THR A 150 -16.88 -19.42 -10.01
CA THR A 150 -16.34 -20.59 -10.71
C THR A 150 -15.70 -20.14 -12.04
N ILE A 151 -14.40 -20.38 -12.20
CA ILE A 151 -13.65 -20.09 -13.43
C ILE A 151 -12.93 -21.37 -13.84
N GLY A 152 -13.42 -22.00 -14.92
CA GLY A 152 -12.95 -23.31 -15.35
C GLY A 152 -13.22 -24.37 -14.31
N ASN A 153 -12.17 -25.06 -13.87
CA ASN A 153 -12.25 -26.19 -12.95
C ASN A 153 -12.14 -25.79 -11.48
N TYR A 154 -12.11 -24.49 -11.18
CA TYR A 154 -11.85 -23.99 -9.84
C TYR A 154 -12.88 -22.94 -9.43
N ASP A 155 -13.25 -22.97 -8.16
CA ASP A 155 -13.87 -21.83 -7.49
C ASP A 155 -12.74 -20.91 -7.01
N TRP A 156 -12.78 -19.64 -7.41
CA TRP A 156 -11.82 -18.61 -7.02
C TRP A 156 -12.46 -17.62 -6.07
N MET A 157 -11.80 -17.33 -4.94
CA MET A 157 -12.16 -16.15 -4.16
C MET A 157 -12.05 -14.90 -5.04
N VAL A 158 -13.05 -14.01 -4.96
CA VAL A 158 -13.11 -12.79 -5.77
C VAL A 158 -12.56 -11.55 -5.04
N GLU A 159 -12.05 -11.75 -3.83
CA GLU A 159 -11.36 -10.74 -3.04
C GLU A 159 -10.05 -11.33 -2.48
N ASN A 160 -9.08 -10.48 -2.15
CA ASN A 160 -7.86 -10.93 -1.50
C ASN A 160 -8.15 -11.35 -0.06
N LEU A 161 -7.47 -12.40 0.40
CA LEU A 161 -7.61 -12.89 1.77
C LEU A 161 -7.20 -11.80 2.78
N ASN A 162 -7.99 -11.64 3.85
CA ASN A 162 -7.79 -10.65 4.93
C ASN A 162 -7.81 -11.33 6.32
N TRP A 163 -7.47 -12.62 6.39
CA TRP A 163 -7.43 -13.35 7.64
C TRP A 163 -6.37 -12.78 8.58
N LYS A 164 -6.77 -12.43 9.81
CA LYS A 164 -5.90 -11.70 10.75
C LYS A 164 -4.84 -12.56 11.45
N GLY A 165 -4.91 -13.89 11.31
CA GLY A 165 -3.99 -14.82 11.96
C GLY A 165 -2.56 -14.76 11.41
N SER A 166 -2.37 -14.27 10.19
CA SER A 166 -1.06 -14.02 9.58
C SER A 166 -1.14 -12.87 8.57
N GLY A 167 -0.01 -12.53 7.94
CA GLY A 167 0.07 -11.42 7.00
C GLY A 167 -0.15 -10.04 7.64
N LYS A 168 0.06 -8.99 6.86
CA LYS A 168 -0.13 -7.60 7.28
C LYS A 168 -0.91 -6.82 6.23
N PRO A 169 -1.86 -5.96 6.63
CA PRO A 169 -2.44 -5.00 5.69
C PRO A 169 -1.36 -3.99 5.28
N TYR A 170 -1.59 -3.30 4.16
CA TYR A 170 -0.59 -2.37 3.63
C TYR A 170 -0.22 -1.30 4.66
N LYS A 171 1.08 -1.13 4.93
CA LYS A 171 1.65 -0.25 5.97
C LYS A 171 1.09 -0.48 7.38
N ASN A 172 0.59 -1.68 7.68
CA ASN A 172 -0.12 -2.01 8.92
C ASN A 172 -1.38 -1.16 9.16
N VAL A 173 -2.00 -0.61 8.12
CA VAL A 173 -3.23 0.19 8.23
C VAL A 173 -4.45 -0.74 8.10
N PRO A 174 -5.21 -1.01 9.17
CA PRO A 174 -6.30 -2.00 9.13
C PRO A 174 -7.38 -1.67 8.09
N ALA A 175 -7.72 -0.39 7.93
CA ALA A 175 -8.70 0.08 6.95
C ALA A 175 -8.32 -0.30 5.51
N LEU A 176 -7.02 -0.30 5.17
CA LEU A 176 -6.54 -0.76 3.86
C LEU A 176 -6.63 -2.28 3.69
N GLY A 177 -6.63 -3.04 4.80
CA GLY A 177 -6.89 -4.48 4.77
C GLY A 177 -8.32 -4.82 4.34
N GLU A 178 -9.29 -3.97 4.70
CA GLU A 178 -10.69 -4.13 4.30
C GLU A 178 -10.91 -3.88 2.79
N VAL A 179 -10.06 -3.04 2.18
CA VAL A 179 -10.11 -2.72 0.75
C VAL A 179 -9.28 -3.71 -0.09
N TYR A 180 -8.01 -3.92 0.29
CA TYR A 180 -7.04 -4.63 -0.53
C TYR A 180 -6.69 -6.03 -0.04
N GLY A 181 -7.19 -6.44 1.13
CA GLY A 181 -6.73 -7.63 1.83
C GLY A 181 -5.35 -7.46 2.47
N ARG A 182 -4.72 -8.57 2.83
CA ARG A 182 -3.40 -8.61 3.46
C ARG A 182 -2.33 -9.07 2.48
N LEU A 183 -1.11 -8.62 2.77
CA LEU A 183 0.11 -9.15 2.18
C LEU A 183 0.68 -10.21 3.11
N TYR A 184 1.00 -11.37 2.57
CA TYR A 184 1.51 -12.53 3.29
C TYR A 184 2.92 -12.84 2.79
N SER A 185 3.83 -13.20 3.69
CA SER A 185 5.05 -13.91 3.32
C SER A 185 4.68 -15.24 2.65
N TYR A 186 5.60 -15.86 1.92
CA TYR A 186 5.27 -17.12 1.27
C TYR A 186 4.90 -18.23 2.28
N ASN A 187 5.61 -18.29 3.41
CA ASN A 187 5.32 -19.26 4.47
C ASN A 187 3.94 -19.03 5.11
N ASP A 188 3.58 -17.76 5.34
CA ASP A 188 2.24 -17.42 5.82
C ASP A 188 1.17 -17.79 4.78
N ALA A 189 1.44 -17.54 3.49
CA ALA A 189 0.50 -17.77 2.40
C ALA A 189 0.11 -19.25 2.25
N LYS A 190 1.05 -20.17 2.48
CA LYS A 190 0.81 -21.62 2.38
C LYS A 190 -0.23 -22.15 3.37
N THR A 191 -0.45 -21.46 4.49
CA THR A 191 -1.38 -21.88 5.55
C THR A 191 -2.52 -20.88 5.77
N ALA A 192 -2.57 -19.80 4.98
CA ALA A 192 -3.52 -18.72 5.19
C ALA A 192 -4.94 -19.07 4.75
N CYS A 193 -5.12 -19.89 3.71
CA CYS A 193 -6.45 -20.22 3.19
C CYS A 193 -7.30 -21.02 4.19
N PRO A 194 -8.62 -20.78 4.25
CA PRO A 194 -9.50 -21.51 5.15
C PRO A 194 -9.63 -22.98 4.76
N GLU A 195 -10.15 -23.81 5.66
CA GLU A 195 -10.37 -25.23 5.40
C GLU A 195 -11.18 -25.47 4.12
N GLY A 196 -10.75 -26.44 3.31
CA GLY A 196 -11.33 -26.75 2.01
C GLY A 196 -10.95 -25.77 0.89
N TRP A 197 -10.11 -24.78 1.19
CA TRP A 197 -9.50 -23.85 0.23
C TRP A 197 -7.98 -23.88 0.35
N GLU A 198 -7.31 -23.61 -0.76
CA GLU A 198 -5.85 -23.66 -0.85
C GLU A 198 -5.29 -22.45 -1.57
N LEU A 199 -3.99 -22.22 -1.37
CA LEU A 199 -3.23 -21.29 -2.20
C LEU A 199 -3.16 -21.87 -3.64
N PRO A 200 -3.41 -21.09 -4.70
CA PRO A 200 -3.48 -21.62 -6.05
C PRO A 200 -2.13 -22.13 -6.54
N SER A 201 -2.07 -23.36 -7.05
CA SER A 201 -0.90 -23.91 -7.73
C SER A 201 -0.73 -23.28 -9.12
N ASN A 202 0.42 -23.53 -9.76
CA ASN A 202 0.65 -23.13 -11.15
C ASN A 202 -0.41 -23.71 -12.11
N ASP A 203 -0.94 -24.90 -11.84
CA ASP A 203 -1.99 -25.53 -12.65
C ASP A 203 -3.35 -24.81 -12.51
N ALA A 204 -3.73 -24.43 -11.28
CA ALA A 204 -4.93 -23.64 -11.05
C ALA A 204 -4.85 -22.29 -11.78
N TRP A 205 -3.70 -21.62 -11.70
CA TRP A 205 -3.41 -20.41 -12.45
C TRP A 205 -3.55 -20.64 -13.98
N SER A 206 -2.88 -21.66 -14.53
CA SER A 206 -2.96 -21.99 -15.95
C SER A 206 -4.40 -22.29 -16.42
N ASN A 207 -5.22 -22.93 -15.57
CA ASN A 207 -6.63 -23.15 -15.87
C ASN A 207 -7.40 -21.82 -15.99
N LEU A 208 -7.21 -20.89 -15.06
CA LEU A 208 -7.81 -19.56 -15.11
C LEU A 208 -7.41 -18.82 -16.39
N ALA A 209 -6.13 -18.83 -16.76
CA ALA A 209 -5.66 -18.18 -17.99
C ALA A 209 -6.21 -18.82 -19.25
N THR A 210 -6.27 -20.14 -19.30
CA THR A 210 -6.83 -20.89 -20.42
C THR A 210 -8.27 -20.47 -20.67
N VAL A 211 -9.09 -20.38 -19.62
CA VAL A 211 -10.46 -19.88 -19.71
C VAL A 211 -10.49 -18.42 -20.17
N ALA A 212 -9.64 -17.55 -19.59
CA ALA A 212 -9.54 -16.15 -19.96
C ALA A 212 -9.00 -15.90 -21.39
N ASN A 213 -8.37 -16.92 -21.98
CA ASN A 213 -7.85 -16.95 -23.34
C ASN A 213 -8.78 -17.68 -24.32
N GLY A 214 -10.06 -17.82 -24.00
CA GLY A 214 -11.04 -18.45 -24.89
C GLY A 214 -10.88 -19.97 -25.02
N GLY A 215 -10.33 -20.62 -23.99
CA GLY A 215 -10.15 -22.07 -23.94
C GLY A 215 -8.84 -22.56 -24.56
N ILE A 216 -8.02 -21.68 -25.15
CA ILE A 216 -6.70 -22.04 -25.69
C ILE A 216 -5.72 -22.23 -24.52
N PRO A 217 -5.10 -23.41 -24.36
CA PRO A 217 -4.21 -23.70 -23.24
C PRO A 217 -3.09 -22.67 -23.08
N VAL A 218 -2.92 -22.16 -21.85
CA VAL A 218 -1.85 -21.24 -21.50
C VAL A 218 -1.03 -21.79 -20.33
N LEU A 219 0.27 -21.96 -20.56
CA LEU A 219 1.20 -22.43 -19.53
C LEU A 219 1.49 -21.33 -18.50
N PHE A 220 1.89 -21.75 -17.30
CA PHE A 220 2.19 -20.82 -16.24
C PHE A 220 3.37 -19.92 -16.61
N ASP A 221 4.42 -20.49 -17.19
CA ASP A 221 5.66 -19.76 -17.49
C ASP A 221 5.56 -18.80 -18.71
N ASN A 222 4.35 -18.53 -19.19
CA ASN A 222 4.08 -17.55 -20.24
C ASN A 222 3.70 -16.18 -19.66
N ILE A 223 4.05 -15.12 -20.39
CA ILE A 223 3.39 -13.82 -20.22
C ILE A 223 2.00 -13.93 -20.84
N TRP A 224 0.97 -13.74 -20.02
CA TRP A 224 -0.41 -13.86 -20.47
C TRP A 224 -0.90 -12.53 -21.06
N THR A 225 -0.65 -12.34 -22.35
CA THR A 225 -0.97 -11.08 -23.05
C THR A 225 -2.47 -10.76 -22.99
N GLY A 226 -2.81 -9.54 -22.55
CA GLY A 226 -4.18 -9.04 -22.46
C GLY A 226 -5.05 -9.66 -21.34
N ILE A 227 -4.63 -10.74 -20.69
CA ILE A 227 -5.42 -11.40 -19.63
C ILE A 227 -5.52 -10.52 -18.37
N GLY A 228 -4.47 -9.74 -18.05
CA GLY A 228 -4.49 -8.84 -16.89
C GLY A 228 -5.64 -7.84 -16.97
N SER A 229 -5.83 -7.22 -18.13
CA SER A 229 -6.95 -6.30 -18.39
C SER A 229 -8.32 -6.96 -18.23
N LYS A 230 -8.45 -8.24 -18.64
CA LYS A 230 -9.70 -9.01 -18.51
C LYS A 230 -10.07 -9.37 -17.06
N LEU A 231 -9.10 -9.37 -16.14
CA LEU A 231 -9.29 -9.72 -14.73
C LEU A 231 -9.26 -8.51 -13.80
N THR A 232 -8.70 -7.39 -14.27
CA THR A 232 -8.62 -6.14 -13.52
C THR A 232 -9.98 -5.50 -13.39
N VAL A 233 -10.33 -5.05 -12.18
CA VAL A 233 -11.60 -4.37 -11.90
C VAL A 233 -11.43 -2.86 -11.86
N ASN A 234 -12.42 -2.15 -12.42
CA ASN A 234 -12.57 -0.71 -12.27
C ASN A 234 -13.24 -0.38 -10.93
N ALA A 235 -12.50 -0.60 -9.85
CA ALA A 235 -12.94 -0.31 -8.50
C ALA A 235 -12.49 1.08 -8.03
N LYS A 236 -13.28 1.68 -7.14
CA LYS A 236 -13.04 3.04 -6.63
C LYS A 236 -13.09 3.09 -5.11
N LEU A 237 -12.27 3.95 -4.53
CA LEU A 237 -12.26 4.32 -3.12
C LEU A 237 -12.53 5.83 -3.00
N ASN A 238 -13.61 6.23 -2.33
CA ASN A 238 -14.13 7.60 -2.26
C ASN A 238 -14.19 8.27 -3.65
N SER A 239 -14.79 7.58 -4.62
CA SER A 239 -14.90 8.00 -6.04
C SER A 239 -13.60 8.02 -6.86
N GLU A 240 -12.44 7.82 -6.23
CA GLU A 240 -11.14 7.75 -6.90
C GLU A 240 -10.79 6.33 -7.31
N GLY A 241 -10.22 6.15 -8.51
CA GLY A 241 -9.81 4.83 -9.00
C GLY A 241 -8.71 4.22 -8.13
N ILE A 242 -8.87 2.97 -7.68
CA ILE A 242 -7.84 2.30 -6.85
C ILE A 242 -6.62 1.88 -7.67
N TRP A 243 -6.82 1.57 -8.96
CA TRP A 243 -5.74 1.40 -9.91
C TRP A 243 -5.33 2.76 -10.45
N LYS A 244 -4.02 3.02 -10.46
CA LYS A 244 -3.46 4.16 -11.17
C LYS A 244 -3.92 4.14 -12.62
N TYR A 245 -4.29 5.30 -13.14
CA TYR A 245 -4.77 5.44 -14.52
C TYR A 245 -3.75 4.90 -15.53
N SER A 246 -4.24 4.14 -16.50
CA SER A 246 -3.52 3.69 -17.68
C SER A 246 -4.45 3.64 -18.88
N PRO A 247 -4.01 4.08 -20.07
CA PRO A 247 -4.77 3.86 -21.30
C PRO A 247 -4.68 2.40 -21.81
N VAL A 248 -3.76 1.58 -21.29
CA VAL A 248 -3.49 0.21 -21.76
C VAL A 248 -4.35 -0.81 -21.01
N ASN A 249 -4.37 -0.75 -19.67
CA ASN A 249 -5.23 -1.62 -18.86
C ASN A 249 -6.66 -1.09 -18.85
N LYS A 250 -7.59 -1.81 -19.48
CA LYS A 250 -8.99 -1.39 -19.64
C LYS A 250 -9.90 -1.77 -18.47
N GLN A 251 -9.38 -2.53 -17.50
CA GLN A 251 -10.07 -2.86 -16.25
C GLN A 251 -11.46 -3.50 -16.48
N LEU A 252 -11.49 -4.55 -17.31
CA LEU A 252 -12.71 -5.14 -17.89
C LEU A 252 -13.43 -6.13 -16.98
N ASN A 253 -12.68 -6.81 -16.10
CA ASN A 253 -13.17 -7.78 -15.11
C ASN A 253 -14.22 -8.81 -15.62
N TYR A 254 -14.04 -9.36 -16.83
CA TYR A 254 -15.00 -10.27 -17.46
C TYR A 254 -15.31 -11.55 -16.68
N PHE A 255 -14.47 -11.91 -15.71
CA PHE A 255 -14.59 -13.15 -14.94
C PHE A 255 -14.99 -12.92 -13.48
N ASN A 256 -15.37 -11.69 -13.11
CA ASN A 256 -15.67 -11.31 -11.73
C ASN A 256 -14.57 -11.73 -10.74
N TRP A 257 -13.31 -11.68 -11.19
CA TRP A 257 -12.17 -12.09 -10.39
C TRP A 257 -11.73 -10.93 -9.49
N ASN A 258 -11.93 -9.68 -9.92
CA ASN A 258 -11.58 -8.45 -9.23
C ASN A 258 -10.09 -8.38 -8.85
N ALA A 259 -9.19 -8.21 -9.82
CA ALA A 259 -7.79 -7.95 -9.50
C ALA A 259 -7.65 -6.60 -8.78
N LEU A 260 -7.12 -6.60 -7.55
CA LEU A 260 -6.95 -5.41 -6.71
C LEU A 260 -5.45 -5.04 -6.59
N PRO A 261 -5.08 -3.75 -6.63
CA PRO A 261 -3.70 -3.29 -6.59
C PRO A 261 -3.19 -3.08 -5.16
N GLY A 262 -3.20 -4.15 -4.36
CA GLY A 262 -2.78 -4.12 -2.95
C GLY A 262 -1.29 -3.85 -2.73
N GLY A 263 -0.49 -3.73 -3.80
CA GLY A 263 0.94 -3.56 -3.75
C GLY A 263 1.66 -4.83 -3.28
N ASN A 264 2.87 -4.64 -2.78
CA ASN A 264 3.69 -5.70 -2.21
C ASN A 264 4.56 -5.14 -1.08
N VAL A 265 5.17 -6.04 -0.32
CA VAL A 265 6.05 -5.67 0.79
C VAL A 265 7.38 -6.41 0.73
N LEU A 266 8.45 -5.73 1.14
CA LEU A 266 9.82 -6.22 1.15
C LEU A 266 10.41 -6.19 2.56
N GLY A 267 11.47 -6.95 2.79
CA GLY A 267 12.30 -6.81 4.00
C GLY A 267 11.69 -7.42 5.24
N ASN A 268 10.88 -8.48 5.16
CA ASN A 268 10.06 -8.98 6.27
C ASN A 268 9.12 -7.89 6.82
N TYR A 269 8.22 -7.37 5.98
CA TYR A 269 7.25 -6.32 6.35
C TYR A 269 7.83 -4.93 6.67
N ARG A 270 9.03 -4.61 6.16
CA ARG A 270 9.71 -3.32 6.44
C ARG A 270 9.44 -2.25 5.39
N SER A 271 9.26 -2.61 4.12
CA SER A 271 9.08 -1.66 3.03
C SER A 271 7.88 -2.02 2.17
N TYR A 272 6.80 -1.25 2.32
CA TYR A 272 5.57 -1.39 1.55
C TYR A 272 5.62 -0.48 0.32
N ILE A 273 5.44 -1.07 -0.86
CA ILE A 273 5.57 -0.37 -2.13
C ILE A 273 4.42 -0.72 -3.07
N ASN A 274 4.25 0.08 -4.12
CA ASN A 274 3.44 -0.24 -5.30
C ASN A 274 1.92 -0.37 -5.08
N MET A 275 1.36 0.04 -3.94
CA MET A 275 -0.10 0.16 -3.79
C MET A 275 -0.67 1.06 -4.88
N GLY A 276 -1.78 0.63 -5.48
CA GLY A 276 -2.40 1.29 -6.63
C GLY A 276 -1.69 1.05 -7.98
N GLN A 277 -0.50 0.47 -7.99
CA GLN A 277 0.29 0.24 -9.21
C GLN A 277 0.47 -1.24 -9.55
N TYR A 278 0.54 -2.10 -8.53
CA TYR A 278 0.69 -3.54 -8.70
C TYR A 278 -0.34 -4.28 -7.86
N GLY A 279 -0.93 -5.31 -8.46
CA GLY A 279 -1.53 -6.42 -7.73
C GLY A 279 -0.62 -7.63 -7.92
N ALA A 280 -0.21 -8.28 -6.82
CA ALA A 280 0.65 -9.46 -6.85
C ALA A 280 0.04 -10.58 -6.00
N TRP A 281 0.05 -11.80 -6.52
CA TRP A 281 -0.55 -12.98 -5.90
C TRP A 281 0.38 -14.18 -5.93
N TRP A 282 0.53 -14.83 -4.78
CA TRP A 282 1.34 -16.04 -4.66
C TRP A 282 0.77 -17.22 -5.47
N SER A 283 1.68 -18.06 -5.97
CA SER A 283 1.40 -19.45 -6.33
C SER A 283 1.88 -20.37 -5.23
N ALA A 284 1.17 -21.46 -4.96
CA ALA A 284 1.62 -22.50 -4.04
C ALA A 284 2.83 -23.28 -4.58
N THR A 285 3.10 -23.21 -5.89
CA THR A 285 4.24 -23.89 -6.50
C THR A 285 5.54 -23.16 -6.19
N GLU A 286 6.50 -23.88 -5.61
CA GLU A 286 7.86 -23.38 -5.35
C GLU A 286 8.70 -23.42 -6.63
N LYS A 287 9.61 -22.45 -6.81
CA LYS A 287 10.59 -22.46 -7.90
C LYS A 287 11.78 -23.36 -7.56
N ASP A 288 12.19 -23.30 -6.28
CA ASP A 288 13.26 -24.08 -5.65
C ASP A 288 13.14 -23.98 -4.12
N SER A 289 14.15 -24.43 -3.38
CA SER A 289 14.15 -24.41 -1.90
C SER A 289 14.02 -23.01 -1.31
N ASN A 290 14.46 -21.96 -2.00
CA ASN A 290 14.54 -20.59 -1.49
C ASN A 290 13.48 -19.67 -2.10
N ASN A 291 13.00 -20.00 -3.30
CA ASN A 291 12.14 -19.13 -4.09
C ASN A 291 10.76 -19.74 -4.36
N ALA A 292 9.75 -18.88 -4.46
CA ALA A 292 8.39 -19.24 -4.86
C ALA A 292 7.88 -18.36 -5.99
N TYR A 293 6.96 -18.91 -6.79
CA TYR A 293 6.35 -18.18 -7.90
C TYR A 293 5.22 -17.27 -7.43
N TYR A 294 5.05 -16.15 -8.12
CA TYR A 294 3.89 -15.28 -8.00
C TYR A 294 3.50 -14.74 -9.37
N ARG A 295 2.25 -14.29 -9.49
CA ARG A 295 1.77 -13.51 -10.63
C ARG A 295 1.52 -12.08 -10.25
N TYR A 296 1.62 -11.18 -11.22
CA TYR A 296 1.33 -9.78 -10.98
C TYR A 296 0.72 -9.08 -12.19
N ILE A 297 -0.11 -8.08 -11.92
CA ILE A 297 -0.59 -7.12 -12.92
C ILE A 297 0.02 -5.78 -12.56
N TYR A 298 0.67 -5.15 -13.54
CA TYR A 298 1.13 -3.77 -13.46
C TYR A 298 0.09 -2.84 -14.07
N PHE A 299 -0.18 -1.69 -13.44
CA PHE A 299 -1.28 -0.80 -13.84
C PHE A 299 -1.19 -0.37 -15.30
N ASP A 300 0.02 -0.18 -15.83
CA ASP A 300 0.26 0.27 -17.20
C ASP A 300 0.55 -0.87 -18.17
N SER A 301 -0.04 -2.03 -17.92
CA SER A 301 0.00 -3.19 -18.81
C SER A 301 -1.35 -3.90 -18.84
N ALA A 302 -1.70 -4.46 -19.99
CA ALA A 302 -2.87 -5.31 -20.14
C ALA A 302 -2.56 -6.78 -19.78
N ASP A 303 -1.31 -7.11 -19.50
CA ASP A 303 -0.83 -8.49 -19.38
C ASP A 303 -0.86 -8.99 -17.94
N PHE A 304 -0.75 -10.31 -17.78
CA PHE A 304 -0.65 -10.96 -16.46
C PHE A 304 0.60 -11.85 -16.37
N PRO A 305 1.80 -11.25 -16.31
CA PRO A 305 3.07 -11.97 -16.17
C PRO A 305 3.19 -12.74 -14.84
N TYR A 306 4.21 -13.58 -14.78
CA TYR A 306 4.68 -14.25 -13.57
C TYR A 306 6.13 -13.83 -13.26
N ASN A 307 6.57 -14.10 -12.04
CA ASN A 307 7.96 -14.04 -11.62
C ASN A 307 8.16 -14.96 -10.40
N TYR A 308 9.36 -15.00 -9.84
CA TYR A 308 9.65 -15.67 -8.58
C TYR A 308 10.49 -14.78 -7.67
N THR A 309 10.48 -15.07 -6.37
CA THR A 309 11.23 -14.31 -5.38
C THR A 309 11.48 -15.14 -4.12
N ASP A 310 12.36 -14.63 -3.26
CA ASP A 310 12.71 -15.23 -1.98
C ASP A 310 11.48 -15.34 -1.06
N LYS A 311 11.29 -16.53 -0.48
CA LYS A 311 10.12 -16.88 0.34
C LYS A 311 9.98 -16.04 1.62
N ASN A 312 11.08 -15.49 2.12
CA ASN A 312 11.13 -14.76 3.39
C ASN A 312 11.07 -13.24 3.18
N ASN A 313 11.61 -12.74 2.08
CA ASN A 313 11.81 -11.31 1.90
C ASN A 313 10.67 -10.58 1.18
N PHE A 314 9.79 -11.29 0.48
CA PHE A 314 8.67 -10.70 -0.26
C PHE A 314 7.32 -11.05 0.40
N GLY A 315 6.36 -10.14 0.31
CA GLY A 315 4.98 -10.41 0.65
C GLY A 315 4.01 -9.93 -0.43
N ALA A 316 3.07 -10.80 -0.76
CA ALA A 316 2.06 -10.63 -1.82
C ALA A 316 0.67 -10.97 -1.28
N SER A 317 -0.36 -10.63 -2.05
CA SER A 317 -1.73 -11.02 -1.72
C SER A 317 -1.92 -12.53 -1.87
N VAL A 318 -2.89 -13.08 -1.14
CA VAL A 318 -3.38 -14.46 -1.29
C VAL A 318 -4.78 -14.42 -1.87
N ARG A 319 -5.06 -15.29 -2.84
CA ARG A 319 -6.40 -15.49 -3.39
C ARG A 319 -6.68 -16.97 -3.48
N CYS A 320 -7.43 -17.46 -2.52
CA CYS A 320 -7.61 -18.90 -2.35
C CYS A 320 -8.50 -19.49 -3.43
N VAL A 321 -8.27 -20.76 -3.71
CA VAL A 321 -9.03 -21.56 -4.67
C VAL A 321 -9.44 -22.88 -4.07
N ARG A 322 -10.37 -23.56 -4.71
CA ARG A 322 -10.61 -24.99 -4.54
C ARG A 322 -11.06 -25.57 -5.87
N THR A 323 -10.87 -26.86 -6.08
CA THR A 323 -11.49 -27.54 -7.23
C THR A 323 -13.01 -27.37 -7.13
N SER A 324 -13.63 -26.93 -8.22
CA SER A 324 -15.08 -26.85 -8.26
C SER A 324 -15.66 -28.26 -8.22
N ALA A 325 -16.71 -28.47 -7.45
CA ALA A 325 -17.54 -29.65 -7.64
C ALA A 325 -18.14 -29.51 -9.04
N GLY A 326 -17.67 -30.32 -10.00
CA GLY A 326 -18.21 -30.31 -11.36
C GLY A 326 -19.73 -30.40 -11.34
N ILE A 327 -20.37 -29.72 -12.30
CA ILE A 327 -21.80 -29.93 -12.60
C ILE A 327 -21.95 -31.28 -13.26
#